data_AF-A0A351I2S3-F1
#
_entry.id   AF-A0A351I2S3-F1
#
_cell.length_a   1.000
_cell.length_b   1.000
_cell.length_c   1.000
_cell.angle_alpha   90.00
_cell.angle_beta   90.00
_cell.angle_gamma   90.00
#
_symmetry.space_group_name_H-M   'P 1'
#
loop_
_entity.id
_entity.type
_entity.pdbx_description
1 polymer ?
#
loop_
_entity_poly.entity_id
_entity_poly.type
_entity_poly.pdbx_seq_one_letter_code
_entity_poly.pdbx_strand_id
1 'polypeptide(L)'
;MEPYARLLLAAALIGACVPYPGELPDDGRGRSYTGIVEGAYPGLDAGYNEIQALHFAVKAYGVDAVRSAADRAEEAYNRIMTDTGLYSFKPRGLYQCVVYGTQDEYRKKTGQPDWSAGVAVGNALYTFLSPKLEGVLSHEMTHLIWFEFMGGRLVQEQRWVNEGLAVYEESKALDPQGRSERFSSLHQLLRSQPIPMEQMMRLVPATERAYDVSLWYAQAESMVRFMIQRGGRIGFSQFLLALRDGKDFDRATAEGFPGQWRALADFEMEWRRSLQ
;
A
#
# COMPACT_ATOMS: atom_id res chain seq x y z
N MET A 1 -33.94 14.95 -28.70
CA MET A 1 -33.27 13.65 -28.80
C MET A 1 -31.96 13.78 -28.04
N GLU A 2 -32.00 13.47 -26.76
CA GLU A 2 -30.82 13.10 -25.97
C GLU A 2 -30.49 11.60 -26.24
N PRO A 3 -29.34 11.03 -25.81
CA PRO A 3 -28.49 11.54 -24.73
C PRO A 3 -26.97 11.56 -24.95
N TYR A 4 -26.35 12.51 -24.25
CA TYR A 4 -24.99 12.38 -23.75
C TYR A 4 -24.95 11.16 -22.83
N ALA A 5 -24.18 10.13 -23.20
CA ALA A 5 -23.88 9.02 -22.33
C ALA A 5 -23.06 9.55 -21.14
N ARG A 6 -23.73 9.76 -19.99
CA ARG A 6 -23.07 9.83 -18.69
C ARG A 6 -22.46 8.46 -18.44
N LEU A 7 -21.21 8.26 -18.83
CA LEU A 7 -20.40 7.18 -18.28
C LEU A 7 -20.23 7.49 -16.79
N LEU A 8 -21.04 6.82 -15.98
CA LEU A 8 -20.73 6.62 -14.57
C LEU A 8 -19.47 5.75 -14.55
N LEU A 9 -18.29 6.37 -14.60
CA LEU A 9 -17.08 5.68 -14.18
C LEU A 9 -17.28 5.37 -12.70
N ALA A 10 -17.55 4.10 -12.40
CA ALA A 10 -17.37 3.58 -11.07
C ALA A 10 -15.95 3.95 -10.66
N ALA A 11 -15.81 4.86 -9.70
CA ALA A 11 -14.53 5.10 -9.06
C ALA A 11 -14.03 3.72 -8.62
N ALA A 12 -12.86 3.33 -9.12
CA ALA A 12 -12.20 2.16 -8.60
C ALA A 12 -12.07 2.44 -7.11
N LEU A 13 -12.87 1.76 -6.28
CA LEU A 13 -12.79 1.81 -4.84
C LEU A 13 -11.45 1.18 -4.49
N ILE A 14 -10.38 1.98 -4.61
CA ILE A 14 -9.16 1.84 -3.84
C ILE A 14 -9.64 1.61 -2.41
N GLY A 15 -9.12 0.59 -1.72
CA GLY A 15 -9.27 0.55 -0.28
C GLY A 15 -8.64 1.84 0.22
N ALA A 16 -9.43 2.89 0.34
CA ALA A 16 -8.89 4.23 0.42
C ALA A 16 -8.34 4.35 1.83
N CYS A 17 -7.02 4.29 1.91
CA CYS A 17 -6.25 4.43 3.14
C CYS A 17 -6.48 5.85 3.68
N VAL A 18 -6.73 5.95 4.99
CA VAL A 18 -6.85 7.24 5.67
C VAL A 18 -5.58 7.43 6.47
N PRO A 19 -4.80 8.50 6.24
CA PRO A 19 -3.64 8.77 7.07
C PRO A 19 -4.07 9.00 8.53
N TYR A 20 -3.32 8.43 9.48
CA TYR A 20 -3.56 8.64 10.90
C TYR A 20 -3.43 10.14 11.24
N PRO A 21 -4.44 10.77 11.86
CA PRO A 21 -4.47 12.23 12.04
C PRO A 21 -3.63 12.75 13.23
N GLY A 22 -3.05 11.86 14.05
CA GLY A 22 -2.35 12.22 15.29
C GLY A 22 -0.84 11.96 15.27
N GLU A 23 -0.14 12.44 16.31
CA GLU A 23 1.21 11.95 16.61
C GLU A 23 1.11 10.52 17.19
N LEU A 24 2.03 9.63 16.78
CA LEU A 24 2.07 8.28 17.33
C LEU A 24 2.40 8.34 18.84
N PRO A 25 1.80 7.47 19.67
CA PRO A 25 2.17 7.35 21.08
C PRO A 25 3.69 7.14 21.25
N ASP A 26 4.30 7.87 22.18
CA ASP A 26 5.72 7.75 22.51
C ASP A 26 6.01 6.33 23.04
N ASP A 27 6.85 5.58 22.32
CA ASP A 27 7.25 4.22 22.68
C ASP A 27 8.37 4.20 23.73
N GLY A 28 8.70 5.36 24.31
CA GLY A 28 9.74 5.53 25.33
C GLY A 28 11.15 5.50 24.76
N ARG A 29 11.31 5.53 23.43
CA ARG A 29 12.61 5.51 22.72
C ARG A 29 12.85 6.76 21.88
N GLY A 30 12.10 7.83 22.14
CA GLY A 30 12.14 9.12 21.43
C GLY A 30 11.01 9.25 20.42
N ARG A 31 10.93 10.37 19.70
CA ARG A 31 9.91 10.62 18.65
C ARG A 31 10.11 9.68 17.46
N SER A 32 9.69 8.43 17.62
CA SER A 32 9.78 7.42 16.57
C SER A 32 8.44 7.40 15.82
N TYR A 33 8.46 7.75 14.53
CA TYR A 33 7.29 7.55 13.63
C TYR A 33 7.03 6.05 13.34
N THR A 34 7.66 5.17 14.11
CA THR A 34 7.78 3.70 13.94
C THR A 34 7.70 2.99 15.29
N GLY A 35 7.09 3.65 16.29
CA GLY A 35 6.91 3.08 17.61
C GLY A 35 6.05 1.82 17.57
N ILE A 36 6.31 0.90 18.50
CA ILE A 36 5.37 -0.19 18.77
C ILE A 36 4.16 0.46 19.46
N VAL A 37 3.07 0.60 18.72
CA VAL A 37 1.84 1.20 19.21
C VAL A 37 0.86 0.09 19.52
N GLU A 38 0.65 -0.15 20.81
CA GLU A 38 -0.49 -0.94 21.27
C GLU A 38 -1.66 -0.01 21.58
N GLY A 39 -2.82 -0.26 20.98
CA GLY A 39 -4.06 0.45 21.36
C GLY A 39 -4.25 1.85 20.77
N ALA A 40 -3.74 2.13 19.56
CA ALA A 40 -4.04 3.38 18.84
C ALA A 40 -5.55 3.63 18.70
N TYR A 41 -6.34 2.55 18.64
CA TYR A 41 -7.80 2.57 18.68
C TYR A 41 -8.33 1.55 19.69
N PRO A 42 -9.56 1.75 20.20
CA PRO A 42 -10.26 0.75 21.00
C PRO A 42 -10.27 -0.62 20.31
N GLY A 43 -9.85 -1.66 21.01
CA GLY A 43 -9.82 -3.03 20.50
C GLY A 43 -11.21 -3.68 20.39
N LEU A 44 -11.23 -5.01 20.30
CA LEU A 44 -12.46 -5.80 20.27
C LEU A 44 -13.11 -5.89 21.64
N ASP A 45 -14.44 -6.01 21.67
CA ASP A 45 -15.21 -6.26 22.90
C ASP A 45 -14.97 -7.70 23.38
N ALA A 46 -15.37 -8.01 24.62
CA ALA A 46 -15.17 -9.34 25.21
C ALA A 46 -15.70 -10.46 24.30
N GLY A 47 -14.96 -11.57 24.22
CA GLY A 47 -15.28 -12.72 23.37
C GLY A 47 -14.48 -12.81 22.06
N TYR A 48 -13.50 -11.93 21.85
CA TYR A 48 -12.52 -12.10 20.79
C TYR A 48 -11.54 -13.24 21.09
N ASN A 49 -10.87 -13.71 20.04
CA ASN A 49 -9.76 -14.66 20.11
C ASN A 49 -8.49 -13.95 19.63
N GLU A 50 -7.35 -14.41 20.11
CA GLU A 50 -6.04 -13.89 19.73
C GLU A 50 -5.13 -15.04 19.29
N ILE A 51 -4.37 -14.83 18.22
CA ILE A 51 -3.35 -15.74 17.73
C ILE A 51 -2.06 -14.96 17.51
N GLN A 52 -0.96 -15.49 18.03
CA GLN A 52 0.38 -15.06 17.66
C GLN A 52 0.88 -15.93 16.50
N ALA A 53 1.12 -15.29 15.36
CA ALA A 53 1.75 -15.85 14.18
C ALA A 53 3.26 -15.50 14.17
N LEU A 54 3.95 -15.73 13.05
CA LEU A 54 5.39 -15.51 12.94
C LEU A 54 5.76 -14.02 13.04
N HIS A 55 4.98 -13.16 12.37
CA HIS A 55 5.20 -11.71 12.32
C HIS A 55 4.06 -10.90 12.94
N PHE A 56 2.95 -11.55 13.35
CA PHE A 56 1.74 -10.86 13.79
C PHE A 56 1.22 -11.34 15.15
N ALA A 57 0.56 -10.43 15.88
CA ALA A 57 -0.43 -10.75 16.89
C ALA A 57 -1.81 -10.32 16.38
N VAL A 58 -2.68 -11.28 16.08
CA VAL A 58 -3.96 -11.06 15.41
C VAL A 58 -5.11 -11.26 16.37
N LYS A 59 -6.04 -10.29 16.42
CA LYS A 59 -7.26 -10.32 17.23
C LYS A 59 -8.49 -10.27 16.32
N ALA A 60 -9.43 -11.21 16.48
CA ALA A 60 -10.71 -11.23 15.76
C ALA A 60 -11.80 -11.99 16.56
N TYR A 61 -13.08 -11.77 16.26
CA TYR A 61 -14.16 -12.55 16.85
C TYR A 61 -14.28 -13.94 16.20
N GLY A 62 -14.30 -15.00 17.03
CA GLY A 62 -14.38 -16.39 16.57
C GLY A 62 -13.04 -17.00 16.17
N VAL A 63 -12.87 -18.29 16.48
CA VAL A 63 -11.62 -19.04 16.26
C VAL A 63 -11.26 -19.16 14.78
N ASP A 64 -12.24 -19.39 13.91
CA ASP A 64 -11.98 -19.54 12.48
C ASP A 64 -11.60 -18.21 11.82
N ALA A 65 -12.21 -17.11 12.25
CA ALA A 65 -11.92 -15.79 11.72
C ALA A 65 -10.51 -15.31 12.12
N VAL A 66 -10.10 -15.52 13.39
CA VAL A 66 -8.74 -15.12 13.82
C VAL A 66 -7.66 -15.95 13.13
N ARG A 67 -7.90 -17.26 12.91
CA ARG A 67 -6.99 -18.12 12.13
C ARG A 67 -6.88 -17.65 10.69
N SER A 68 -8.03 -17.46 10.02
CA SER A 68 -8.04 -17.00 8.63
C SER A 68 -7.41 -15.63 8.47
N ALA A 69 -7.60 -14.72 9.42
CA ALA A 69 -6.96 -13.41 9.42
C ALA A 69 -5.44 -13.50 9.61
N ALA A 70 -4.97 -14.37 10.51
CA ALA A 70 -3.55 -14.62 10.71
C ALA A 70 -2.87 -15.22 9.48
N ASP A 71 -3.50 -16.22 8.85
CA ASP A 71 -2.99 -16.83 7.62
C ASP A 71 -2.88 -15.79 6.49
N ARG A 72 -3.92 -14.98 6.28
CA ARG A 72 -3.93 -13.90 5.26
C ARG A 72 -2.89 -12.82 5.54
N ALA A 73 -2.65 -12.48 6.81
CA ALA A 73 -1.62 -11.50 7.18
C ALA A 73 -0.21 -12.05 6.87
N GLU A 74 0.08 -13.31 7.19
CA GLU A 74 1.36 -13.93 6.85
C GLU A 74 1.53 -14.10 5.34
N GLU A 75 0.48 -14.46 4.60
CA GLU A 75 0.49 -14.52 3.14
C GLU A 75 0.80 -13.15 2.52
N ALA A 76 0.15 -12.09 3.00
CA ALA A 76 0.43 -10.71 2.59
C ALA A 76 1.89 -10.33 2.87
N TYR A 77 2.39 -10.60 4.08
CA TYR A 77 3.78 -10.30 4.44
C TYR A 77 4.77 -11.02 3.51
N ASN A 78 4.59 -12.33 3.31
CA ASN A 78 5.48 -13.13 2.47
C ASN A 78 5.46 -12.67 1.01
N ARG A 79 4.30 -12.29 0.48
CA ARG A 79 4.15 -11.73 -0.86
C ARG A 79 4.91 -10.40 -0.99
N ILE A 80 4.69 -9.46 -0.07
CA ILE A 80 5.37 -8.16 -0.05
C ILE A 80 6.89 -8.34 0.04
N MET A 81 7.39 -9.18 0.95
CA MET A 81 8.83 -9.45 1.06
C MET A 81 9.41 -10.03 -0.24
N THR A 82 8.65 -10.91 -0.89
CA THR A 82 9.05 -11.55 -2.14
C THR A 82 9.11 -10.55 -3.30
N ASP A 83 8.09 -9.71 -3.47
CA ASP A 83 8.02 -8.76 -4.58
C ASP A 83 8.91 -7.53 -4.38
N THR A 84 9.12 -7.12 -3.15
CA THR A 84 10.08 -6.04 -2.81
C THR A 84 11.53 -6.51 -2.78
N GLY A 85 11.77 -7.81 -2.64
CA GLY A 85 13.11 -8.38 -2.45
C GLY A 85 13.75 -8.00 -1.11
N LEU A 86 12.95 -7.62 -0.11
CA LEU A 86 13.41 -7.21 1.22
C LEU A 86 13.60 -8.41 2.17
N TYR A 87 14.16 -9.52 1.71
CA TYR A 87 14.26 -10.77 2.49
C TYR A 87 15.04 -10.66 3.82
N SER A 88 15.90 -9.66 3.97
CA SER A 88 16.66 -9.42 5.20
C SER A 88 15.98 -8.42 6.14
N PHE A 89 14.89 -7.77 5.71
CA PHE A 89 14.08 -6.92 6.58
C PHE A 89 13.43 -7.78 7.67
N LYS A 90 13.43 -7.26 8.89
CA LYS A 90 12.78 -7.87 10.03
C LYS A 90 11.99 -6.80 10.77
N PRO A 91 10.67 -7.01 10.99
CA PRO A 91 9.90 -6.17 11.87
C PRO A 91 10.55 -6.11 13.26
N ARG A 92 10.51 -4.93 13.89
CA ARG A 92 11.03 -4.68 15.25
C ARG A 92 10.32 -5.48 16.32
N GLY A 93 9.10 -5.92 16.04
CA GLY A 93 8.28 -6.77 16.89
C GLY A 93 7.10 -7.31 16.10
N LEU A 94 6.19 -8.01 16.78
CA LEU A 94 4.96 -8.47 16.15
C LEU A 94 4.11 -7.27 15.71
N TYR A 95 3.72 -7.24 14.45
CA TYR A 95 2.69 -6.33 13.98
C TYR A 95 1.36 -6.67 14.66
N GLN A 96 0.71 -5.67 15.24
CA GLN A 96 -0.61 -5.86 15.82
C GLN A 96 -1.64 -5.85 14.70
N CYS A 97 -2.60 -6.77 14.69
CA CYS A 97 -3.66 -6.77 13.69
C CYS A 97 -5.02 -6.98 14.36
N VAL A 98 -5.87 -5.95 14.32
CA VAL A 98 -7.23 -6.00 14.85
C VAL A 98 -8.21 -6.09 13.70
N VAL A 99 -8.97 -7.19 13.65
CA VAL A 99 -10.02 -7.42 12.65
C VAL A 99 -11.38 -7.36 13.33
N TYR A 100 -12.06 -6.22 13.22
CA TYR A 100 -13.42 -6.00 13.72
C TYR A 100 -14.43 -6.89 13.01
N GLY A 101 -15.57 -7.17 13.67
CA GLY A 101 -16.58 -8.06 13.12
C GLY A 101 -17.31 -7.47 11.90
N THR A 102 -17.47 -6.14 11.88
CA THR A 102 -18.18 -5.41 10.82
C THR A 102 -17.54 -4.07 10.52
N GLN A 103 -17.87 -3.51 9.34
CA GLN A 103 -17.47 -2.15 8.97
C GLN A 103 -18.01 -1.10 9.96
N ASP A 104 -19.22 -1.28 10.47
CA ASP A 104 -19.84 -0.36 11.42
C ASP A 104 -19.10 -0.32 12.75
N GLU A 105 -18.66 -1.48 13.26
CA GLU A 105 -17.84 -1.54 14.48
C GLU A 105 -16.48 -0.86 14.24
N TYR A 106 -15.81 -1.19 13.14
CA TYR A 106 -14.54 -0.57 12.74
C TYR A 106 -14.66 0.95 12.74
N ARG A 107 -15.67 1.50 12.06
CA ARG A 107 -15.87 2.95 11.96
C ARG A 107 -16.18 3.58 13.30
N LYS A 108 -17.05 2.97 14.11
CA LYS A 108 -17.40 3.48 15.45
C LYS A 108 -16.19 3.53 16.37
N LYS A 109 -15.32 2.52 16.33
CA LYS A 109 -14.15 2.42 17.21
C LYS A 109 -12.98 3.27 16.72
N THR A 110 -12.77 3.35 15.41
CA THR A 110 -11.62 4.07 14.84
C THR A 110 -11.92 5.52 14.47
N GLY A 111 -13.19 5.89 14.32
CA GLY A 111 -13.61 7.20 13.80
C GLY A 111 -13.35 7.39 12.30
N GLN A 112 -12.96 6.33 11.59
CA GLN A 112 -12.60 6.40 10.18
C GLN A 112 -13.84 6.61 9.28
N PRO A 113 -13.69 7.30 8.14
CA PRO A 113 -14.77 7.56 7.19
C PRO A 113 -15.27 6.28 6.50
N ASP A 114 -16.46 6.35 5.92
CA ASP A 114 -17.21 5.24 5.32
C ASP A 114 -16.45 4.51 4.20
N TRP A 115 -15.56 5.23 3.52
CA TRP A 115 -14.75 4.71 2.42
C TRP A 115 -13.47 4.01 2.90
N SER A 116 -13.12 4.11 4.18
CA SER A 116 -11.96 3.44 4.76
C SER A 116 -12.26 1.95 4.97
N ALA A 117 -11.39 1.11 4.42
CA ALA A 117 -11.44 -0.33 4.60
C ALA A 117 -10.42 -0.82 5.66
N GLY A 118 -9.41 -0.01 5.95
CA GLY A 118 -8.42 -0.26 6.97
C GLY A 118 -7.58 0.98 7.24
N VAL A 119 -6.72 0.87 8.25
CA VAL A 119 -5.71 1.88 8.57
C VAL A 119 -4.51 1.23 9.25
N ALA A 120 -3.32 1.64 8.82
CA ALA A 120 -2.05 1.38 9.49
C ALA A 120 -1.66 2.53 10.44
N VAL A 121 -1.30 2.21 11.69
CA VAL A 121 -0.84 3.18 12.70
C VAL A 121 0.31 2.58 13.51
N GLY A 122 1.49 3.20 13.47
CA GLY A 122 2.66 2.68 14.18
C GLY A 122 3.10 1.33 13.61
N ASN A 123 2.95 0.26 14.39
CA ASN A 123 3.14 -1.13 13.96
C ASN A 123 1.81 -1.94 13.96
N ALA A 124 0.66 -1.25 13.94
CA ALA A 124 -0.66 -1.85 14.06
C ALA A 124 -1.50 -1.67 12.79
N LEU A 125 -2.27 -2.70 12.46
CA LEU A 125 -3.27 -2.76 11.40
C LEU A 125 -4.65 -2.86 12.03
N TYR A 126 -5.57 -2.01 11.56
CA TYR A 126 -6.97 -2.03 11.97
C TYR A 126 -7.83 -2.18 10.73
N THR A 127 -8.65 -3.22 10.67
CA THR A 127 -9.57 -3.49 9.55
C THR A 127 -10.75 -4.33 10.04
N PHE A 128 -11.65 -4.76 9.17
CA PHE A 128 -12.81 -5.56 9.52
C PHE A 128 -12.97 -6.76 8.59
N LEU A 129 -13.69 -7.77 9.08
CA LEU A 129 -13.97 -8.96 8.30
C LEU A 129 -14.79 -8.61 7.04
N SER A 130 -14.22 -8.89 5.88
CA SER A 130 -14.86 -8.67 4.60
C SER A 130 -14.28 -9.61 3.53
N PRO A 131 -14.97 -9.81 2.40
CA PRO A 131 -14.40 -10.54 1.26
C PRO A 131 -13.09 -9.95 0.73
N LYS A 132 -12.82 -8.66 0.99
CA LYS A 132 -11.63 -7.94 0.53
C LYS A 132 -10.49 -7.92 1.56
N LEU A 133 -10.63 -8.59 2.70
CA LEU A 133 -9.70 -8.53 3.83
C LEU A 133 -8.23 -8.72 3.41
N GLU A 134 -7.93 -9.69 2.54
CA GLU A 134 -6.55 -9.95 2.12
C GLU A 134 -5.95 -8.78 1.32
N GLY A 135 -6.75 -8.16 0.44
CA GLY A 135 -6.34 -6.97 -0.31
C GLY A 135 -6.06 -5.78 0.60
N VAL A 136 -6.95 -5.54 1.56
CA VAL A 136 -6.79 -4.46 2.55
C VAL A 136 -5.54 -4.69 3.41
N LEU A 137 -5.35 -5.90 3.92
CA LEU A 137 -4.16 -6.25 4.69
C LEU A 137 -2.89 -6.03 3.86
N SER A 138 -2.88 -6.41 2.59
CA SER A 138 -1.73 -6.21 1.70
C SER A 138 -1.42 -4.74 1.47
N HIS A 139 -2.45 -3.92 1.28
CA HIS A 139 -2.33 -2.47 1.10
C HIS A 139 -1.74 -1.81 2.35
N GLU A 140 -2.42 -1.96 3.49
CA GLU A 140 -2.03 -1.30 4.74
C GLU A 140 -0.68 -1.80 5.27
N MET A 141 -0.39 -3.09 5.12
CA MET A 141 0.89 -3.67 5.52
C MET A 141 2.05 -3.18 4.66
N THR A 142 1.81 -2.87 3.39
CA THR A 142 2.82 -2.25 2.54
C THR A 142 3.26 -0.91 3.10
N HIS A 143 2.32 -0.09 3.60
CA HIS A 143 2.68 1.16 4.27
C HIS A 143 3.46 0.91 5.56
N LEU A 144 3.05 -0.05 6.40
CA LEU A 144 3.81 -0.39 7.61
C LEU A 144 5.26 -0.78 7.32
N ILE A 145 5.46 -1.72 6.40
CA ILE A 145 6.79 -2.19 5.98
C ILE A 145 7.59 -1.03 5.39
N TRP A 146 6.97 -0.21 4.54
CA TRP A 146 7.62 0.97 3.97
C TRP A 146 8.11 1.92 5.07
N PHE A 147 7.23 2.34 5.97
CA PHE A 147 7.59 3.28 7.03
C PHE A 147 8.71 2.72 7.91
N GLU A 148 8.62 1.45 8.31
CA GLU A 148 9.66 0.84 9.13
C GLU A 148 10.99 0.72 8.37
N PHE A 149 10.96 0.27 7.12
CA PHE A 149 12.15 0.15 6.28
C PHE A 149 12.81 1.51 5.98
N MET A 150 12.02 2.57 5.76
CA MET A 150 12.51 3.92 5.49
C MET A 150 12.98 4.67 6.75
N GLY A 151 12.85 4.05 7.93
CA GLY A 151 13.22 4.65 9.22
C GLY A 151 12.23 5.70 9.71
N GLY A 152 10.94 5.50 9.42
CA GLY A 152 9.84 6.40 9.81
C GLY A 152 9.71 7.63 8.92
N ARG A 153 10.25 7.58 7.70
CA ARG A 153 10.24 8.71 6.77
C ARG A 153 9.42 8.39 5.53
N LEU A 154 8.61 9.35 5.10
CA LEU A 154 8.00 9.38 3.78
C LEU A 154 8.06 10.83 3.30
N VAL A 155 8.95 11.11 2.33
CA VAL A 155 8.98 12.42 1.68
C VAL A 155 7.94 12.49 0.57
N GLN A 156 7.53 13.70 0.18
CA GLN A 156 6.42 13.91 -0.75
C GLN A 156 6.63 13.15 -2.07
N GLU A 157 7.84 13.20 -2.60
CA GLU A 157 8.21 12.64 -3.89
C GLU A 157 8.19 11.10 -3.87
N GLN A 158 8.26 10.47 -2.70
CA GLN A 158 8.20 9.02 -2.53
C GLN A 158 6.78 8.43 -2.52
N ARG A 159 5.75 9.28 -2.40
CA ARG A 159 4.35 8.84 -2.26
C ARG A 159 3.90 7.95 -3.41
N TRP A 160 4.26 8.28 -4.66
CA TRP A 160 3.86 7.47 -5.81
C TRP A 160 4.44 6.05 -5.76
N VAL A 161 5.64 5.85 -5.20
CA VAL A 161 6.19 4.49 -5.03
C VAL A 161 5.46 3.77 -3.90
N ASN A 162 5.27 4.45 -2.75
CA ASN A 162 4.65 3.82 -1.59
C ASN A 162 3.21 3.39 -1.88
N GLU A 163 2.40 4.28 -2.45
CA GLU A 163 1.02 4.00 -2.86
C GLU A 163 0.97 3.02 -4.05
N GLY A 164 1.84 3.22 -5.05
CA GLY A 164 1.90 2.32 -6.21
C GLY A 164 2.22 0.88 -5.81
N LEU A 165 3.12 0.69 -4.84
CA LEU A 165 3.40 -0.61 -4.25
C LEU A 165 2.20 -1.15 -3.47
N ALA A 166 1.53 -0.34 -2.65
CA ALA A 166 0.38 -0.77 -1.87
C ALA A 166 -0.77 -1.26 -2.79
N VAL A 167 -1.05 -0.52 -3.87
CA VAL A 167 -2.07 -0.92 -4.85
C VAL A 167 -1.62 -2.12 -5.70
N TYR A 168 -0.33 -2.24 -6.00
CA TYR A 168 0.23 -3.42 -6.69
C TYR A 168 0.00 -4.70 -5.87
N GLU A 169 0.33 -4.65 -4.58
CA GLU A 169 0.18 -5.76 -3.62
C GLU A 169 -1.29 -6.09 -3.36
N GLU A 170 -2.14 -5.07 -3.17
CA GLU A 170 -3.60 -5.21 -3.07
C GLU A 170 -4.16 -5.92 -4.31
N SER A 171 -3.74 -5.51 -5.50
CA SER A 171 -4.25 -6.07 -6.76
C SER A 171 -3.84 -7.53 -6.92
N LYS A 172 -2.60 -7.89 -6.57
CA LYS A 172 -2.14 -9.29 -6.59
C LYS A 172 -2.84 -10.16 -5.55
N ALA A 173 -3.19 -9.62 -4.40
CA ALA A 173 -3.94 -10.32 -3.37
C ALA A 173 -5.37 -10.64 -3.84
N LEU A 174 -6.06 -9.64 -4.40
CA LEU A 174 -7.45 -9.78 -4.82
C LEU A 174 -7.62 -10.60 -6.10
N ASP A 175 -6.61 -10.61 -6.95
CA ASP A 175 -6.61 -11.38 -8.18
C ASP A 175 -5.21 -11.96 -8.51
N PRO A 176 -4.84 -13.08 -7.86
CA PRO A 176 -3.54 -13.71 -8.06
C PRO A 176 -3.29 -14.20 -9.49
N GLN A 177 -4.37 -14.42 -10.26
CA GLN A 177 -4.30 -14.90 -11.64
C GLN A 177 -4.19 -13.77 -12.67
N GLY A 178 -4.27 -12.50 -12.25
CA GLY A 178 -4.19 -11.34 -13.14
C GLY A 178 -5.29 -11.29 -14.20
N ARG A 179 -6.46 -11.85 -13.89
CA ARG A 179 -7.66 -11.88 -14.76
C ARG A 179 -8.50 -10.59 -14.66
N SER A 180 -8.27 -9.78 -13.63
CA SER A 180 -8.95 -8.53 -13.33
C SER A 180 -8.08 -7.36 -13.75
N GLU A 181 -8.54 -6.61 -14.74
CA GLU A 181 -7.94 -5.34 -15.10
C GLU A 181 -8.58 -4.23 -14.24
N ARG A 182 -8.14 -4.12 -12.97
CA ARG A 182 -8.63 -3.12 -12.00
C ARG A 182 -8.65 -1.69 -12.58
N PHE A 183 -7.71 -1.39 -13.48
CA PHE A 183 -7.58 -0.11 -14.18
C PHE A 183 -7.80 -0.21 -15.70
N SER A 184 -8.47 -1.25 -16.20
CA SER A 184 -8.80 -1.43 -17.64
C SER A 184 -9.34 -0.17 -18.29
N SER A 185 -10.32 0.46 -17.61
CA SER A 185 -10.98 1.69 -18.09
C SER A 185 -10.03 2.89 -18.23
N LEU A 186 -8.89 2.86 -17.53
CA LEU A 186 -7.86 3.90 -17.56
C LEU A 186 -6.67 3.54 -18.45
N HIS A 187 -6.55 2.31 -18.96
CA HIS A 187 -5.42 1.91 -19.81
C HIS A 187 -5.27 2.78 -21.05
N GLN A 188 -6.38 3.12 -21.73
CA GLN A 188 -6.33 4.03 -22.88
C GLN A 188 -5.86 5.43 -22.50
N LEU A 189 -6.27 5.91 -21.33
CA LEU A 189 -5.87 7.22 -20.83
C LEU A 189 -4.39 7.24 -20.44
N LEU A 190 -3.91 6.23 -19.70
CA LEU A 190 -2.50 6.06 -19.36
C LEU A 190 -1.61 6.03 -20.61
N ARG A 191 -2.08 5.37 -21.68
CA ARG A 191 -1.39 5.34 -22.98
C ARG A 191 -1.33 6.70 -23.67
N SER A 192 -2.42 7.44 -23.65
CA SER A 192 -2.57 8.66 -24.46
C SER A 192 -2.17 9.93 -23.74
N GLN A 193 -2.40 10.00 -22.43
CA GLN A 193 -2.22 11.18 -21.57
C GLN A 193 -1.77 10.75 -20.16
N PRO A 194 -0.57 10.14 -20.01
CA PRO A 194 -0.03 9.87 -18.68
C PRO A 194 0.26 11.18 -17.94
N ILE A 195 0.10 11.17 -16.61
CA ILE A 195 0.48 12.28 -15.74
C ILE A 195 2.01 12.45 -15.83
N PRO A 196 2.53 13.66 -16.09
CA PRO A 196 3.98 13.90 -16.10
C PRO A 196 4.65 13.56 -14.76
N MET A 197 5.87 13.03 -14.79
CA MET A 197 6.55 12.58 -13.56
C MET A 197 6.74 13.66 -12.50
N GLU A 198 7.07 14.88 -12.90
CA GLU A 198 7.15 16.02 -11.98
C GLU A 198 5.81 16.28 -11.26
N GLN A 199 4.70 16.07 -11.95
CA GLN A 199 3.37 16.20 -11.37
C GLN A 199 3.03 14.99 -10.49
N MET A 200 3.37 13.75 -10.90
CA MET A 200 3.19 12.55 -10.07
C MET A 200 3.86 12.69 -8.70
N MET A 201 5.07 13.27 -8.65
CA MET A 201 5.85 13.45 -7.42
C MET A 201 5.34 14.59 -6.52
N ARG A 202 4.63 15.58 -7.08
CA ARG A 202 4.12 16.74 -6.32
C ARG A 202 2.67 16.60 -5.88
N LEU A 203 1.86 15.85 -6.64
CA LEU A 203 0.45 15.67 -6.35
C LEU A 203 0.25 14.98 -5.00
N VAL A 204 -0.71 15.51 -4.24
CA VAL A 204 -1.24 14.87 -3.04
C VAL A 204 -2.65 14.41 -3.37
N PRO A 205 -2.90 13.10 -3.58
CA PRO A 205 -4.19 12.61 -4.06
C PRO A 205 -5.38 13.04 -3.20
N ALA A 206 -5.18 13.20 -1.88
CA ALA A 206 -6.24 13.60 -0.94
C ALA A 206 -6.84 14.99 -1.20
N THR A 207 -6.19 15.85 -2.01
CA THR A 207 -6.67 17.22 -2.30
C THR A 207 -7.24 17.39 -3.72
N GLU A 208 -7.28 16.33 -4.52
CA GLU A 208 -7.60 16.38 -5.95
C GLU A 208 -9.00 15.83 -6.27
N ARG A 209 -9.47 16.04 -7.52
CA ARG A 209 -10.74 15.45 -7.98
C ARG A 209 -10.65 13.93 -8.06
N ALA A 210 -11.75 13.24 -7.76
CA ALA A 210 -11.80 11.77 -7.73
C ALA A 210 -11.28 11.07 -9.01
N TYR A 211 -11.48 11.68 -10.19
CA TYR A 211 -10.96 11.18 -11.46
C TYR A 211 -9.43 11.28 -11.55
N ASP A 212 -8.89 12.45 -11.20
CA ASP A 212 -7.45 12.72 -11.21
C ASP A 212 -6.73 11.81 -10.19
N VAL A 213 -7.39 11.52 -9.07
CA VAL A 213 -6.94 10.55 -8.07
C VAL A 213 -6.87 9.14 -8.64
N SER A 214 -7.92 8.68 -9.32
CA SER A 214 -7.96 7.32 -9.88
C SER A 214 -6.86 7.10 -10.92
N LEU A 215 -6.60 8.10 -11.77
CA LEU A 215 -5.52 8.06 -12.75
C LEU A 215 -4.14 8.03 -12.08
N TRP A 216 -3.93 8.83 -11.04
CA TRP A 216 -2.67 8.86 -10.30
C TRP A 216 -2.34 7.49 -9.69
N TYR A 217 -3.30 6.84 -9.03
CA TYR A 217 -3.07 5.50 -8.47
C TYR A 217 -2.85 4.44 -9.56
N ALA A 218 -3.60 4.51 -10.66
CA ALA A 218 -3.43 3.59 -11.79
C ALA A 218 -2.03 3.72 -12.42
N GLN A 219 -1.54 4.94 -12.56
CA GLN A 219 -0.20 5.20 -13.09
C GLN A 219 0.89 4.76 -12.11
N ALA A 220 0.77 5.12 -10.83
CA ALA A 220 1.71 4.75 -9.77
C ALA A 220 1.86 3.22 -9.66
N GLU A 221 0.73 2.51 -9.64
CA GLU A 221 0.68 1.05 -9.64
C GLU A 221 1.34 0.46 -10.89
N SER A 222 0.99 0.95 -12.09
CA SER A 222 1.55 0.46 -13.35
C SER A 222 3.06 0.64 -13.43
N MET A 223 3.57 1.77 -12.92
CA MET A 223 4.99 2.07 -12.87
C MET A 223 5.74 1.16 -11.90
N VAL A 224 5.24 0.97 -10.68
CA VAL A 224 5.84 0.04 -9.69
C VAL A 224 5.79 -1.39 -10.20
N ARG A 225 4.66 -1.82 -10.79
CA ARG A 225 4.53 -3.11 -11.46
C ARG A 225 5.61 -3.29 -12.51
N PHE A 226 5.85 -2.28 -13.35
CA PHE A 226 6.89 -2.34 -14.39
C PHE A 226 8.29 -2.44 -13.77
N MET A 227 8.61 -1.66 -12.73
CA MET A 227 9.88 -1.78 -12.02
C MET A 227 10.11 -3.20 -11.47
N ILE A 228 9.11 -3.79 -10.82
CA ILE A 228 9.22 -5.12 -10.20
C ILE A 228 9.29 -6.22 -11.27
N GLN A 229 8.39 -6.18 -12.25
CA GLN A 229 8.24 -7.27 -13.23
C GLN A 229 9.28 -7.22 -14.35
N ARG A 230 9.62 -6.02 -14.83
CA ARG A 230 10.60 -5.83 -15.91
C ARG A 230 12.01 -5.60 -15.36
N GLY A 231 12.13 -4.72 -14.37
CA GLY A 231 13.41 -4.40 -13.73
C GLY A 231 13.93 -5.50 -12.81
N GLY A 232 13.04 -6.29 -12.23
CA GLY A 232 13.35 -7.43 -11.38
C GLY A 232 13.42 -7.07 -9.90
N ARG A 233 13.05 -8.03 -9.05
CA ARG A 233 12.95 -7.87 -7.58
C ARG A 233 14.26 -7.47 -6.90
N ILE A 234 15.39 -8.01 -7.35
CA ILE A 234 16.71 -7.64 -6.82
C ILE A 234 16.97 -6.16 -7.07
N GLY A 235 16.67 -5.69 -8.29
CA GLY A 235 16.86 -4.29 -8.65
C GLY A 235 15.93 -3.36 -7.89
N PHE A 236 14.66 -3.76 -7.73
CA PHE A 236 13.70 -3.00 -6.93
C PHE A 236 14.11 -2.92 -5.45
N SER A 237 14.67 -3.98 -4.87
CA SER A 237 15.24 -3.95 -3.51
C SER A 237 16.38 -2.93 -3.38
N GLN A 238 17.30 -2.90 -4.35
CA GLN A 238 18.40 -1.90 -4.38
C GLN A 238 17.89 -0.48 -4.61
N PHE A 239 16.84 -0.30 -5.42
CA PHE A 239 16.15 0.98 -5.58
C PHE A 239 15.56 1.48 -4.25
N LEU A 240 14.84 0.63 -3.51
CA LEU A 240 14.30 0.98 -2.19
C LEU A 240 15.42 1.30 -1.19
N LEU A 241 16.51 0.54 -1.21
CA LEU A 241 17.70 0.77 -0.38
C LEU A 241 18.31 2.16 -0.64
N ALA A 242 18.48 2.51 -1.92
CA ALA A 242 18.99 3.82 -2.33
C ALA A 242 18.09 4.98 -1.86
N LEU A 243 16.77 4.82 -1.97
CA LEU A 243 15.81 5.81 -1.46
C LEU A 243 15.90 5.95 0.07
N ARG A 244 16.00 4.83 0.80
CA ARG A 244 16.17 4.83 2.26
C ARG A 244 17.45 5.57 2.67
N ASP A 245 18.53 5.37 1.93
CA ASP A 245 19.82 5.99 2.18
C ASP A 245 19.86 7.48 1.74
N GLY A 246 18.73 8.01 1.25
CA GLY A 246 18.53 9.44 0.97
C GLY A 246 18.92 9.88 -0.44
N LYS A 247 19.12 8.94 -1.36
CA LYS A 247 19.41 9.25 -2.77
C LYS A 247 18.15 9.75 -3.47
N ASP A 248 18.35 10.66 -4.43
CA ASP A 248 17.28 11.08 -5.34
C ASP A 248 16.86 9.94 -6.28
N PHE A 249 15.75 10.12 -6.99
CA PHE A 249 15.22 9.10 -7.88
C PHE A 249 16.14 8.75 -9.05
N ASP A 250 16.88 9.70 -9.60
CA ASP A 250 17.79 9.41 -10.71
C ASP A 250 18.89 8.44 -10.26
N ARG A 251 19.49 8.72 -9.10
CA ARG A 251 20.50 7.84 -8.49
C ARG A 251 19.91 6.52 -8.03
N ALA A 252 18.75 6.53 -7.38
CA ALA A 252 18.09 5.31 -6.93
C ALA A 252 17.73 4.39 -8.11
N THR A 253 17.21 4.95 -9.21
CA THR A 253 16.91 4.19 -10.43
C THR A 253 18.18 3.63 -11.06
N ALA A 254 19.25 4.43 -11.17
CA ALA A 254 20.52 4.00 -11.74
C ALA A 254 21.17 2.83 -10.97
N GLU A 255 21.11 2.88 -9.65
CA GLU A 255 21.68 1.85 -8.78
C GLU A 255 20.80 0.62 -8.67
N GLY A 256 19.48 0.82 -8.65
CA GLY A 256 18.50 -0.26 -8.62
C GLY A 256 18.52 -1.09 -9.91
N PHE A 257 18.66 -0.44 -11.05
CA PHE A 257 18.47 -1.08 -12.35
C PHE A 257 19.69 -0.89 -13.27
N PRO A 258 20.89 -1.33 -12.84
CA PRO A 258 22.12 -1.09 -13.56
C PRO A 258 22.07 -1.71 -14.96
N GLY A 259 22.46 -0.94 -15.97
CA GLY A 259 22.42 -1.35 -17.37
C GLY A 259 21.04 -1.31 -18.02
N GLN A 260 19.97 -1.04 -17.27
CA GLN A 260 18.62 -0.86 -17.80
C GLN A 260 18.26 0.63 -17.87
N TRP A 261 18.32 1.34 -16.75
CA TRP A 261 17.94 2.75 -16.65
C TRP A 261 19.05 3.53 -15.93
N ARG A 262 19.50 4.65 -16.50
CA ARG A 262 20.57 5.49 -15.91
C ARG A 262 20.02 6.63 -15.05
N ALA A 263 18.72 6.90 -15.15
CA ALA A 263 17.99 7.93 -14.45
C ALA A 263 16.49 7.60 -14.48
N LEU A 264 15.68 8.33 -13.71
CA LEU A 264 14.22 8.15 -13.68
C LEU A 264 13.59 8.39 -15.05
N ALA A 265 14.14 9.32 -15.84
CA ALA A 265 13.65 9.63 -17.19
C ALA A 265 13.78 8.44 -18.17
N ASP A 266 14.85 7.64 -18.06
CA ASP A 266 15.03 6.45 -18.89
C ASP A 266 13.95 5.41 -18.58
N PHE A 267 13.72 5.17 -17.29
CA PHE A 267 12.65 4.32 -16.80
C PHE A 267 11.28 4.80 -17.29
N GLU A 268 10.97 6.09 -17.16
CA GLU A 268 9.69 6.66 -17.58
C GLU A 268 9.46 6.44 -19.08
N MET A 269 10.49 6.68 -19.89
CA MET A 269 10.43 6.46 -21.33
C MET A 269 10.13 5.00 -21.67
N GLU A 270 10.80 4.04 -21.02
CA GLU A 270 10.58 2.62 -21.27
C GLU A 270 9.22 2.13 -20.76
N TRP A 271 8.80 2.58 -19.58
CA TRP A 271 7.46 2.30 -19.06
C TRP A 271 6.39 2.81 -20.02
N ARG A 272 6.49 4.05 -20.52
CA ARG A 272 5.57 4.60 -21.52
C ARG A 272 5.51 3.78 -22.79
N ARG A 273 6.64 3.26 -23.28
CA ARG A 273 6.69 2.35 -24.44
C ARG A 273 5.99 1.03 -24.16
N SER A 274 6.08 0.51 -22.94
CA SER A 274 5.42 -0.73 -22.53
C SER A 274 3.89 -0.64 -22.50
N LEU A 275 3.35 0.58 -22.45
CA LEU A 275 1.92 0.80 -22.52
C LEU A 275 1.40 0.66 -23.96
N GLN A 276 2.22 0.82 -25.01
CA GLN A 276 1.80 0.80 -26.41
C GLN A 276 1.56 -0.62 -26.92
#